data_AF-A0A2D7Y3V2-F1
#
_entry.id   AF-A0A2D7Y3V2-F1
#
_cell.length_a   1.000
_cell.length_b   1.000
_cell.length_c   1.000
_cell.angle_alpha   90.00
_cell.angle_beta   90.00
_cell.angle_gamma   90.00
#
_symmetry.space_group_name_H-M   'P 1'
#
loop_
_entity.id
_entity.type
_entity.pdbx_description
1 polymer ?
#
loop_
_entity_poly.entity_id
_entity_poly.type
_entity_poly.pdbx_seq_one_letter_code
_entity_poly.pdbx_strand_id
1 'polypeptide(L)'
;MSDNAEQRGLISALESIANDAPDEGLSLGKFVDALGERAFGIILFAMALPVSIPFLYGVPQIMSLPMMALAAQMAMGRDEPWLPSQFKSRTLSKASLVGMARGGRKWFGWLEALARPRLHVLSGPAMERVIGVIFLAFCASIMLPLPLTNSVPGIALAIAALGLLTRDGLLILGGLFMGSVWITLLLFLGSTLVDVIKTFLTSLT
;
A
#
# COMPACT_ATOMS: atom_id res chain seq x y z
N MET A 1 -7.69 0.38 27.45
CA MET A 1 -8.71 0.08 26.41
C MET A 1 -8.08 -0.22 25.04
N SER A 2 -6.76 -0.35 24.92
CA SER A 2 -6.03 -0.56 23.66
C SER A 2 -5.96 -2.02 23.17
N ASP A 3 -6.24 -3.01 24.03
CA ASP A 3 -5.95 -4.42 23.75
C ASP A 3 -7.00 -5.14 22.87
N ASN A 4 -8.21 -4.57 22.76
CA ASN A 4 -9.33 -5.19 22.03
C ASN A 4 -9.44 -4.78 20.56
N ALA A 5 -8.71 -3.74 20.13
CA ALA A 5 -8.74 -3.25 18.74
C ALA A 5 -7.78 -4.05 17.85
N GLU A 6 -6.66 -4.52 18.39
CA GLU A 6 -5.65 -5.27 17.63
C GLU A 6 -6.15 -6.63 17.10
N GLN A 7 -7.08 -7.27 17.82
CA GLN A 7 -7.68 -8.57 17.47
C GLN A 7 -8.92 -8.47 16.56
N ARG A 8 -9.47 -7.28 16.35
CA ARG A 8 -10.65 -7.07 15.51
C ARG A 8 -10.22 -6.90 14.06
N GLY A 9 -10.89 -7.58 13.12
CA GLY A 9 -10.61 -7.43 11.69
C GLY A 9 -10.82 -5.99 11.20
N LEU A 10 -10.38 -5.68 9.97
CA LEU A 10 -10.43 -4.33 9.40
C LEU A 10 -11.83 -3.70 9.48
N ILE A 11 -12.87 -4.48 9.16
CA ILE A 11 -14.23 -3.96 9.07
C ILE A 11 -14.73 -3.66 10.47
N SER A 12 -14.41 -4.51 11.45
CA SER A 12 -14.74 -4.24 12.84
C SER A 12 -14.06 -2.98 13.37
N ALA A 13 -12.81 -2.69 12.97
CA ALA A 13 -12.15 -1.43 13.29
C ALA A 13 -12.85 -0.22 12.66
N LEU A 14 -13.20 -0.30 11.37
CA LEU A 14 -13.93 0.77 10.67
C LEU A 14 -15.34 0.99 11.25
N GLU A 15 -16.05 -0.08 11.60
CA GLU A 15 -17.37 -0.02 12.24
C GLU A 15 -17.28 0.59 13.64
N SER A 16 -16.26 0.24 14.43
CA SER A 16 -16.02 0.86 15.74
C SER A 16 -15.76 2.37 15.60
N ILE A 17 -14.86 2.76 14.69
CA ILE A 17 -14.56 4.18 14.44
C ILE A 17 -15.80 4.93 13.97
N ALA A 18 -16.63 4.32 13.10
CA ALA A 18 -17.86 4.94 12.62
C ALA A 18 -18.92 5.08 13.73
N ASN A 19 -19.01 4.12 14.66
CA ASN A 19 -19.92 4.16 15.79
C ASN A 19 -19.49 5.17 16.85
N ASP A 20 -18.19 5.27 17.12
CA ASP A 20 -17.61 6.18 18.12
C ASP A 20 -17.45 7.61 17.59
N ALA A 21 -17.67 7.84 16.29
CA ALA A 21 -17.56 9.16 15.68
C ALA A 21 -18.72 10.12 16.08
N PRO A 22 -18.40 11.38 16.44
CA PRO A 22 -19.40 12.44 16.63
C PRO A 22 -20.23 12.66 15.36
N ASP A 23 -21.43 13.23 15.50
CA ASP A 23 -22.32 13.47 14.35
C ASP A 23 -21.73 14.47 13.33
N GLU A 24 -20.88 15.37 13.79
CA GLU A 24 -20.09 16.30 12.98
C GLU A 24 -18.98 15.60 12.17
N GLY A 25 -18.65 14.35 12.51
CA GLY A 25 -17.59 13.57 11.89
C GLY A 25 -16.27 13.58 12.66
N LEU A 26 -15.23 13.04 12.02
CA LEU A 26 -13.90 12.85 12.60
C LEU A 26 -12.85 13.47 11.67
N SER A 27 -11.82 14.13 12.20
CA SER A 27 -10.71 14.59 11.35
C SER A 27 -9.93 13.40 10.78
N LEU A 28 -9.41 13.56 9.56
CA LEU A 28 -8.62 12.51 8.90
C LEU A 28 -7.38 12.12 9.73
N GLY A 29 -6.81 13.07 10.48
CA GLY A 29 -5.79 12.78 11.47
C GLY A 29 -6.24 11.78 12.51
N LYS A 30 -7.31 12.10 13.26
CA LYS A 30 -7.86 11.19 14.28
C LYS A 30 -8.30 9.85 13.70
N PHE A 31 -8.75 9.82 12.44
CA PHE A 31 -9.09 8.59 11.74
C PHE A 31 -7.86 7.71 11.49
N VAL A 32 -6.76 8.28 11.00
CA VAL A 32 -5.49 7.57 10.81
C VAL A 32 -4.90 7.13 12.15
N ASP A 33 -4.90 8.00 13.15
CA ASP A 33 -4.42 7.71 14.50
C ASP A 33 -5.22 6.52 15.12
N ALA A 34 -6.53 6.45 14.86
CA ALA A 34 -7.38 5.35 15.33
C ALA A 34 -7.15 4.01 14.59
N LEU A 35 -6.60 4.07 13.38
CA LEU A 35 -6.26 2.88 12.58
C LEU A 35 -4.85 2.35 12.86
N GLY A 36 -3.96 3.19 13.41
CA GLY A 36 -2.57 2.85 13.73
C GLY A 36 -1.80 2.28 12.53
N GLU A 37 -1.11 1.16 12.74
CA GLU A 37 -0.27 0.48 11.74
C GLU A 37 -1.02 0.17 10.43
N ARG A 38 -2.32 -0.13 10.53
CA ARG A 38 -3.17 -0.46 9.37
C ARG A 38 -3.31 0.72 8.41
N ALA A 39 -3.15 1.95 8.89
CA ALA A 39 -3.27 3.14 8.06
C ALA A 39 -2.24 3.18 6.93
N PHE A 40 -1.02 2.65 7.13
CA PHE A 40 -0.05 2.50 6.04
C PHE A 40 -0.63 1.63 4.91
N GLY A 41 -1.14 0.44 5.25
CA GLY A 41 -1.78 -0.47 4.31
C GLY A 41 -2.95 0.17 3.57
N ILE A 42 -3.84 0.90 4.27
CA ILE A 42 -4.99 1.59 3.66
C ILE A 42 -4.55 2.62 2.64
N ILE A 43 -3.65 3.53 3.04
CA ILE A 43 -3.26 4.67 2.20
C ILE A 43 -2.46 4.17 1.00
N LEU A 44 -1.52 3.25 1.21
CA LEU A 44 -0.73 2.64 0.14
C LEU A 44 -1.64 1.88 -0.83
N PHE A 45 -2.59 1.08 -0.33
CA PHE A 45 -3.56 0.39 -1.18
C PHE A 45 -4.36 1.39 -2.03
N ALA A 46 -4.94 2.42 -1.40
CA ALA A 46 -5.73 3.43 -2.09
C ALA A 46 -4.93 4.18 -3.17
N MET A 47 -3.65 4.50 -2.91
CA MET A 47 -2.75 5.15 -3.86
C MET A 47 -2.28 4.19 -4.97
N ALA A 48 -2.15 2.90 -4.69
CA ALA A 48 -1.73 1.89 -5.65
C ALA A 48 -2.81 1.51 -6.66
N LEU A 49 -4.10 1.66 -6.32
CA LEU A 49 -5.22 1.37 -7.22
C LEU A 49 -5.16 2.16 -8.54
N PRO A 50 -5.06 3.50 -8.56
CA PRO A 50 -4.95 4.24 -9.82
C PRO A 50 -3.65 3.91 -10.57
N VAL A 51 -2.56 3.62 -9.86
CA VAL A 51 -1.25 3.22 -10.44
C VAL A 51 -1.34 1.87 -11.17
N SER A 52 -2.21 0.98 -10.68
CA SER A 52 -2.43 -0.37 -11.23
C SER A 52 -3.13 -0.37 -12.59
N ILE A 53 -3.74 0.76 -13.00
CA ILE A 53 -4.47 0.87 -14.26
C ILE A 53 -3.44 0.99 -15.40
N PRO A 54 -3.43 0.06 -16.38
CA PRO A 54 -2.55 0.16 -17.52
C PRO A 54 -2.89 1.38 -18.38
N PHE A 55 -1.88 1.93 -19.07
CA PHE A 55 -2.01 3.10 -19.96
C PHE A 55 -2.32 4.43 -19.27
N LEU A 56 -2.30 4.49 -17.93
CA LEU A 56 -2.40 5.75 -17.21
C LEU A 56 -1.01 6.43 -17.16
N TYR A 57 -0.75 7.34 -18.09
CA TYR A 57 0.54 8.05 -18.17
C TYR A 57 0.61 9.20 -17.16
N GLY A 58 1.78 9.41 -16.54
CA GLY A 58 2.06 10.52 -15.61
C GLY A 58 1.49 10.34 -14.19
N VAL A 59 0.30 9.74 -14.05
CA VAL A 59 -0.30 9.46 -12.74
C VAL A 59 0.55 8.53 -11.88
N PRO A 60 1.09 7.41 -12.38
CA PRO A 60 1.98 6.53 -11.61
C PRO A 60 3.17 7.26 -10.99
N GLN A 61 3.78 8.16 -11.74
CA GLN A 61 4.95 8.92 -11.30
C GLN A 61 4.58 9.90 -10.18
N ILE A 62 3.48 10.64 -10.35
CA ILE A 62 2.98 11.58 -9.33
C ILE A 62 2.59 10.84 -8.05
N MET A 63 1.92 9.70 -8.16
CA MET A 63 1.48 8.90 -7.01
C MET A 63 2.64 8.15 -6.33
N SER A 64 3.67 7.77 -7.09
CA SER A 64 4.82 7.07 -6.54
C SER A 64 5.60 7.92 -5.53
N LEU A 65 5.60 9.25 -5.64
CA LEU A 65 6.27 10.14 -4.69
C LEU A 65 5.70 10.04 -3.25
N PRO A 66 4.40 10.30 -3.00
CA PRO A 66 3.82 10.14 -1.67
C PRO A 66 3.86 8.68 -1.21
N MET A 67 3.68 7.71 -2.11
CA MET A 67 3.81 6.28 -1.77
C MET A 67 5.21 5.94 -1.29
N MET A 68 6.25 6.46 -1.96
CA MET A 68 7.65 6.27 -1.56
C MET A 68 7.94 6.92 -0.21
N ALA A 69 7.38 8.11 0.06
CA ALA A 69 7.49 8.74 1.37
C ALA A 69 6.81 7.91 2.49
N LEU A 70 5.66 7.30 2.22
CA LEU A 70 4.98 6.41 3.16
C LEU A 70 5.77 5.12 3.39
N ALA A 71 6.29 4.51 2.31
CA ALA A 71 7.13 3.33 2.39
C ALA A 71 8.43 3.59 3.18
N ALA A 72 9.05 4.77 3.01
CA ALA A 72 10.21 5.19 3.80
C ALA A 72 9.88 5.32 5.30
N GLN A 73 8.72 5.89 5.64
CA GLN A 73 8.29 6.01 7.03
C GLN A 73 8.02 4.64 7.66
N MET A 74 7.42 3.72 6.91
CA MET A 74 7.21 2.34 7.33
C MET A 74 8.55 1.62 7.52
N ALA A 75 9.52 1.83 6.62
CA ALA A 75 10.88 1.31 6.75
C ALA A 75 11.63 1.82 7.99
N MET A 76 11.38 3.08 8.38
CA MET A 76 11.90 3.68 9.63
C MET A 76 11.20 3.14 10.89
N GLY A 77 10.12 2.37 10.73
CA GLY A 77 9.40 1.75 11.84
C GLY A 77 8.47 2.71 12.58
N ARG A 78 7.85 3.66 11.87
CA ARG A 78 6.76 4.46 12.45
C ARG A 78 5.49 3.62 12.57
N ASP A 79 4.75 3.83 13.66
CA ASP A 79 3.50 3.12 13.93
C ASP A 79 2.33 3.66 13.11
N GLU A 80 2.42 4.91 12.62
CA GLU A 80 1.38 5.54 11.80
C GLU A 80 1.97 6.44 10.69
N PRO A 81 1.27 6.58 9.55
CA PRO A 81 1.72 7.43 8.46
C PRO A 81 1.56 8.91 8.79
N TRP A 82 2.64 9.68 8.64
CA TRP A 82 2.57 11.14 8.78
C TRP A 82 1.77 11.75 7.61
N LEU A 83 0.68 12.45 7.95
CA LEU A 83 -0.11 13.24 7.02
C LEU A 83 0.29 14.72 7.08
N PRO A 84 0.35 15.44 5.93
CA PRO A 84 0.52 16.88 5.93
C PRO A 84 -0.62 17.57 6.70
N SER A 85 -0.32 18.70 7.36
CA SER A 85 -1.28 19.43 8.20
C SER A 85 -2.60 19.77 7.50
N GLN A 86 -2.55 20.03 6.20
CA GLN A 86 -3.70 20.31 5.33
C GLN A 86 -4.67 19.13 5.20
N PHE A 87 -4.15 17.89 5.22
CA PHE A 87 -4.97 16.67 5.19
C PHE A 87 -5.42 16.31 6.60
N LYS A 88 -4.56 16.50 7.61
CA LYS A 88 -4.87 16.16 9.02
C LYS A 88 -6.11 16.90 9.54
N SER A 89 -6.34 18.14 9.11
CA SER A 89 -7.48 18.98 9.53
C SER A 89 -8.77 18.76 8.74
N ARG A 90 -8.76 17.95 7.66
CA ARG A 90 -9.98 17.66 6.90
C ARG A 90 -10.91 16.78 7.72
N THR A 91 -12.16 17.22 7.90
CA THR A 91 -13.18 16.44 8.60
C THR A 91 -13.86 15.47 7.64
N LEU A 92 -13.83 14.18 7.97
CA LEU A 92 -14.64 13.14 7.36
C LEU A 92 -16.00 13.13 8.05
N SER A 93 -17.08 13.38 7.29
CA SER A 93 -18.43 13.31 7.85
C SER A 93 -18.74 11.90 8.35
N LYS A 94 -19.60 11.79 9.36
CA LYS A 94 -20.06 10.49 9.87
C LYS A 94 -20.71 9.63 8.77
N ALA A 95 -21.44 10.26 7.85
CA ALA A 95 -22.00 9.58 6.68
C ALA A 95 -20.92 8.97 5.77
N SER A 96 -19.81 9.67 5.56
CA SER A 96 -18.66 9.16 4.80
C SER A 96 -18.00 7.97 5.51
N LEU A 97 -17.80 8.05 6.84
CA LEU A 97 -17.22 6.97 7.64
C LEU A 97 -18.10 5.70 7.60
N VAL A 98 -19.40 5.85 7.79
CA VAL A 98 -20.38 4.75 7.68
C VAL A 98 -20.40 4.18 6.26
N GLY A 99 -20.31 5.04 5.23
CA GLY A 99 -20.20 4.63 3.84
C GLY A 99 -18.94 3.81 3.55
N MET A 100 -17.79 4.23 4.08
CA MET A 100 -16.53 3.51 3.98
C MET A 100 -16.59 2.16 4.70
N ALA A 101 -17.16 2.10 5.90
CA ALA A 101 -17.34 0.84 6.63
C ALA A 101 -18.24 -0.14 5.85
N ARG A 102 -19.37 0.35 5.33
CA ARG A 102 -20.31 -0.45 4.52
C ARG A 102 -19.68 -0.91 3.19
N GLY A 103 -18.96 -0.03 2.51
CA GLY A 103 -18.25 -0.35 1.27
C GLY A 103 -17.13 -1.35 1.52
N GLY A 104 -16.34 -1.14 2.57
CA GLY A 104 -15.31 -2.06 3.01
C GLY A 104 -15.88 -3.45 3.32
N ARG A 105 -17.02 -3.53 4.01
CA ARG A 105 -17.72 -4.78 4.26
C ARG A 105 -18.21 -5.47 2.98
N LYS A 106 -18.71 -4.72 2.00
CA LYS A 106 -19.17 -5.27 0.72
C LYS A 106 -18.02 -5.85 -0.11
N TRP A 107 -16.92 -5.11 -0.23
CA TRP A 107 -15.80 -5.46 -1.10
C TRP A 107 -14.76 -6.36 -0.44
N PHE A 108 -14.61 -6.27 0.88
CA PHE A 108 -13.56 -6.94 1.65
C PHE A 108 -14.11 -7.79 2.81
N GLY A 109 -15.44 -7.89 2.99
CA GLY A 109 -16.02 -8.77 4.03
C GLY A 109 -15.73 -10.25 3.79
N TRP A 110 -15.59 -10.66 2.52
CA TRP A 110 -15.12 -12.00 2.18
C TRP A 110 -13.65 -12.20 2.53
N LEU A 111 -12.82 -11.14 2.46
CA LEU A 111 -11.43 -11.19 2.89
C LEU A 111 -11.32 -11.28 4.40
N GLU A 112 -12.15 -10.61 5.20
CA GLU A 112 -12.11 -10.75 6.66
C GLU A 112 -12.51 -12.17 7.11
N ALA A 113 -13.44 -12.81 6.40
CA ALA A 113 -13.78 -14.22 6.61
C ALA A 113 -12.69 -15.21 6.15
N LEU A 114 -11.90 -14.82 5.14
CA LEU A 114 -10.79 -15.61 4.60
C LEU A 114 -9.47 -15.37 5.35
N ALA A 115 -9.27 -14.16 5.88
CA ALA A 115 -8.13 -13.69 6.67
C ALA A 115 -8.19 -14.34 8.05
N ARG A 116 -7.95 -15.65 8.07
CA ARG A 116 -7.46 -16.30 9.27
C ARG A 116 -6.06 -15.73 9.50
N PRO A 117 -5.72 -15.22 10.69
CA PRO A 117 -4.41 -14.66 10.99
C PRO A 117 -3.34 -15.76 10.89
N ARG A 118 -2.89 -16.01 9.67
CA ARG A 118 -1.87 -16.98 9.32
C ARG A 118 -0.59 -16.18 9.10
N LEU A 119 0.48 -16.58 9.79
CA LEU A 119 1.79 -15.93 9.74
C LEU A 119 1.82 -14.51 10.36
N HIS A 120 1.33 -14.35 11.59
CA HIS A 120 1.41 -13.09 12.36
C HIS A 120 2.80 -12.42 12.36
N VAL A 121 3.87 -13.23 12.22
CA VAL A 121 5.26 -12.76 12.14
C VAL A 121 5.46 -11.77 11.00
N LEU A 122 4.77 -11.94 9.87
CA LEU A 122 4.92 -11.08 8.68
C LEU A 122 4.20 -9.74 8.79
N SER A 123 3.24 -9.61 9.71
CA SER A 123 2.56 -8.35 10.04
C SER A 123 3.07 -7.76 11.35
N GLY A 124 4.26 -8.17 11.81
CA GLY A 124 4.90 -7.62 12.99
C GLY A 124 5.75 -6.38 12.66
N PRO A 125 6.04 -5.52 13.65
CA PRO A 125 6.74 -4.24 13.43
C PRO A 125 8.10 -4.38 12.73
N ALA A 126 8.83 -5.47 12.98
CA ALA A 126 10.10 -5.75 12.31
C ALA A 126 9.93 -6.10 10.83
N MET A 127 8.90 -6.88 10.49
CA MET A 127 8.63 -7.26 9.10
C MET A 127 8.01 -6.12 8.31
N GLU A 128 7.18 -5.27 8.93
CA GLU A 128 6.66 -4.05 8.29
C GLU A 128 7.80 -3.12 7.83
N ARG A 129 8.89 -3.01 8.60
CA ARG A 129 10.08 -2.27 8.18
C ARG A 129 10.71 -2.85 6.91
N VAL A 130 10.87 -4.18 6.86
CA VAL A 130 11.41 -4.87 5.68
C VAL A 130 10.49 -4.69 4.47
N ILE A 131 9.17 -4.81 4.68
CA ILE A 131 8.15 -4.58 3.65
C ILE A 131 8.25 -3.13 3.15
N GLY A 132 8.48 -2.17 4.03
CA GLY A 132 8.68 -0.76 3.68
C GLY A 132 9.86 -0.56 2.75
N VAL A 133 10.99 -1.23 3.02
CA VAL A 133 12.16 -1.20 2.12
C VAL A 133 11.85 -1.81 0.76
N ILE A 134 11.10 -2.91 0.70
CA ILE A 134 10.71 -3.52 -0.59
C ILE A 134 9.75 -2.60 -1.35
N PHE A 135 8.82 -1.94 -0.65
CA PHE A 135 7.91 -0.98 -1.26
C PHE A 135 8.64 0.25 -1.81
N LEU A 136 9.76 0.67 -1.21
CA LEU A 136 10.63 1.70 -1.81
C LEU A 136 11.16 1.25 -3.17
N ALA A 137 11.59 -0.01 -3.30
CA ALA A 137 12.02 -0.54 -4.60
C ALA A 137 10.86 -0.59 -5.61
N PHE A 138 9.64 -0.93 -5.17
CA PHE A 138 8.46 -0.93 -6.04
C PHE A 138 8.12 0.49 -6.51
N CYS A 139 8.12 1.46 -5.60
CA CYS A 139 7.88 2.87 -5.94
C CYS A 139 8.97 3.44 -6.86
N ALA A 140 10.25 3.10 -6.62
CA ALA A 140 11.35 3.48 -7.49
C ALA A 140 11.20 2.88 -8.89
N SER A 141 10.75 1.62 -9.00
CA SER A 141 10.43 1.00 -10.29
C SER A 141 9.28 1.72 -11.00
N ILE A 142 8.23 2.13 -10.28
CA ILE A 142 7.06 2.85 -10.84
C ILE A 142 7.45 4.27 -11.32
N MET A 143 8.44 4.89 -10.66
CA MET A 143 8.94 6.22 -11.03
C MET A 143 9.55 6.23 -12.44
N LEU A 144 10.15 5.11 -12.87
CA LEU A 144 10.72 5.00 -14.21
C LEU A 144 9.58 5.05 -15.24
N PRO A 145 9.59 6.01 -16.19
CA PRO A 145 8.55 6.14 -17.20
C PRO A 145 8.76 5.10 -18.31
N LEU A 146 8.50 3.84 -17.99
CA LEU A 146 8.53 2.74 -18.94
C LEU A 146 7.09 2.24 -19.20
N PRO A 147 6.58 2.37 -20.44
CA PRO A 147 5.21 1.98 -20.76
C PRO A 147 4.98 0.50 -20.45
N LEU A 148 3.79 0.17 -19.95
CA LEU A 148 3.37 -1.18 -19.52
C LEU A 148 4.10 -1.77 -18.31
N THR A 149 5.22 -1.19 -17.88
CA THR A 149 6.01 -1.77 -16.78
C THR A 149 5.59 -1.32 -15.38
N ASN A 150 4.86 -0.21 -15.27
CA ASN A 150 4.50 0.42 -13.99
C ASN A 150 3.25 -0.18 -13.34
N SER A 151 2.37 -0.78 -14.14
CA SER A 151 1.12 -1.36 -13.63
C SER A 151 1.36 -2.61 -12.81
N VAL A 152 2.31 -3.48 -13.21
CA VAL A 152 2.64 -4.71 -12.48
C VAL A 152 3.17 -4.44 -11.06
N PRO A 153 4.19 -3.58 -10.83
CA PRO A 153 4.64 -3.24 -9.49
C PRO A 153 3.54 -2.49 -8.71
N GLY A 154 2.69 -1.69 -9.39
CA GLY A 154 1.50 -1.09 -8.78
C GLY A 154 0.52 -2.13 -8.23
N ILE A 155 0.18 -3.15 -9.02
CA ILE A 155 -0.69 -4.26 -8.62
C ILE A 155 -0.05 -5.06 -7.49
N ALA A 156 1.24 -5.35 -7.58
CA ALA A 156 1.99 -6.03 -6.53
C ALA A 156 1.96 -5.27 -5.20
N LEU A 157 2.17 -3.95 -5.25
CA LEU A 157 2.07 -3.09 -4.09
C LEU A 157 0.65 -3.05 -3.54
N ALA A 158 -0.38 -2.98 -4.40
CA ALA A 158 -1.78 -3.03 -3.98
C ALA A 158 -2.11 -4.35 -3.26
N ILE A 159 -1.70 -5.50 -3.80
CA ILE A 159 -1.95 -6.80 -3.16
C ILE A 159 -1.20 -6.90 -1.82
N ALA A 160 0.06 -6.48 -1.76
CA ALA A 160 0.82 -6.51 -0.52
C ALA A 160 0.25 -5.54 0.54
N ALA A 161 -0.16 -4.33 0.13
CA ALA A 161 -0.80 -3.35 1.00
C ALA A 161 -2.18 -3.83 1.50
N LEU A 162 -2.93 -4.56 0.66
CA LEU A 162 -4.16 -5.24 1.07
C LEU A 162 -3.87 -6.34 2.11
N GLY A 163 -2.75 -7.03 1.98
CA GLY A 163 -2.26 -7.99 2.99
C GLY A 163 -1.90 -7.33 4.31
N LEU A 164 -1.19 -6.20 4.31
CA LEU A 164 -0.93 -5.39 5.52
C LEU A 164 -2.23 -4.94 6.18
N LEU A 165 -3.15 -4.43 5.35
CA LEU A 165 -4.46 -3.95 5.76
C LEU A 165 -5.31 -5.04 6.45
N THR A 166 -5.30 -6.25 5.89
CA THR A 166 -6.06 -7.40 6.40
C THR A 166 -5.29 -8.24 7.42
N ARG A 167 -4.02 -7.88 7.70
CA ARG A 167 -3.05 -8.69 8.46
C ARG A 167 -2.95 -10.14 7.94
N ASP A 168 -3.08 -10.32 6.62
CA ASP A 168 -2.92 -11.60 5.93
C ASP A 168 -1.51 -11.72 5.35
N GLY A 169 -0.68 -12.54 5.99
CA GLY A 169 0.70 -12.78 5.58
C GLY A 169 0.84 -13.41 4.19
N LEU A 170 -0.15 -14.17 3.71
CA LEU A 170 -0.09 -14.78 2.37
C LEU A 170 -0.32 -13.73 1.28
N LEU A 171 -1.23 -12.79 1.50
CA LEU A 171 -1.42 -11.66 0.57
C LEU A 171 -0.18 -10.77 0.52
N ILE A 172 0.43 -10.49 1.68
CA ILE A 172 1.71 -9.78 1.76
C ILE A 172 2.75 -10.51 0.90
N LEU A 173 2.98 -11.79 1.15
CA LEU A 173 3.97 -12.58 0.42
C LEU A 173 3.66 -12.65 -1.08
N GLY A 174 2.40 -12.84 -1.46
CA GLY A 174 1.98 -12.90 -2.86
C GLY A 174 2.30 -11.60 -3.60
N GLY A 175 1.97 -10.46 -3.01
CA GLY A 175 2.30 -9.16 -3.57
C GLY A 175 3.81 -8.91 -3.63
N LEU A 176 4.54 -9.18 -2.54
CA LEU A 176 6.00 -9.03 -2.50
C LEU A 176 6.70 -9.92 -3.52
N PHE A 177 6.29 -11.19 -3.63
CA PHE A 177 6.86 -12.13 -4.57
C PHE A 177 6.64 -11.66 -6.00
N MET A 178 5.40 -11.33 -6.36
CA MET A 178 5.06 -10.87 -7.70
C MET A 178 5.84 -9.62 -8.10
N GLY A 179 5.89 -8.60 -7.23
CA GLY A 179 6.62 -7.37 -7.55
C GLY A 179 8.13 -7.56 -7.56
N SER A 180 8.69 -8.39 -6.67
CA SER A 180 10.14 -8.67 -6.66
C SER A 180 10.57 -9.46 -7.89
N VAL A 181 9.79 -10.47 -8.31
CA VAL A 181 10.03 -11.20 -9.57
C VAL A 181 9.97 -10.24 -10.75
N TRP A 182 8.97 -9.36 -10.80
CA TRP A 182 8.84 -8.38 -11.88
C TRP A 182 10.04 -7.42 -11.95
N ILE A 183 10.44 -6.84 -10.82
CA ILE A 183 11.61 -5.94 -10.77
C ILE A 183 12.88 -6.68 -11.17
N THR A 184 13.07 -7.90 -10.69
CA THR A 184 14.23 -8.73 -11.07
C THR A 184 14.24 -8.95 -12.59
N LEU A 185 13.11 -9.33 -13.18
CA LEU A 185 12.98 -9.49 -14.63
C LEU A 185 13.30 -8.18 -15.36
N LEU A 186 12.75 -7.04 -14.92
CA LEU A 186 13.03 -5.73 -15.50
C LEU A 186 14.52 -5.37 -15.46
N LEU A 187 15.21 -5.63 -14.35
CA LEU A 187 16.65 -5.35 -14.22
C LEU A 187 17.48 -6.26 -15.15
N PHE A 188 17.16 -7.55 -15.20
CA PHE A 188 17.83 -8.50 -16.10
C PHE A 188 17.60 -8.14 -17.57
N LEU A 189 16.34 -7.97 -18.00
CA LEU A 189 15.98 -7.59 -19.38
C LEU A 189 16.53 -6.20 -19.77
N GLY A 190 16.53 -5.26 -18.83
CA GLY A 190 17.09 -3.93 -19.04
C GLY A 190 18.61 -3.98 -19.26
N SER A 191 19.32 -4.75 -18.44
CA SER A 191 20.78 -4.90 -18.58
C SER A 191 21.19 -5.55 -19.90
N THR A 192 20.51 -6.63 -20.31
CA THR A 192 20.80 -7.32 -21.57
C THR A 192 20.49 -6.45 -22.78
N LEU A 193 19.42 -5.65 -22.74
CA LEU A 193 19.11 -4.70 -23.81
C LEU A 193 20.21 -3.64 -23.96
N VAL A 194 20.72 -3.09 -22.85
CA VAL A 194 21.82 -2.13 -22.86
C VAL A 194 23.09 -2.73 -23.45
N ASP A 195 23.40 -3.99 -23.10
CA ASP A 195 24.60 -4.68 -23.59
C ASP A 195 24.50 -5.00 -25.09
N VAL A 196 23.32 -5.40 -25.57
CA VAL A 196 23.07 -5.60 -27.01
C VAL A 196 23.22 -4.29 -27.78
N ILE A 197 22.67 -3.19 -27.28
CA ILE A 197 22.80 -1.86 -27.92
C ILE A 197 24.26 -1.43 -27.95
N LYS A 198 25.01 -1.58 -26.84
CA LYS A 198 26.43 -1.26 -26.79
C LYS A 198 27.22 -2.09 -27.81
N THR A 199 26.98 -3.39 -27.86
CA THR A 199 27.65 -4.31 -28.80
C THR A 199 27.36 -3.91 -30.25
N PHE A 200 26.12 -3.58 -30.57
CA PHE A 200 25.71 -3.11 -31.90
C PHE A 200 26.40 -1.77 -32.27
N LEU A 201 26.43 -0.81 -31.35
CA LEU A 201 27.10 0.48 -31.57
C LEU A 201 28.61 0.32 -31.76
N THR A 202 29.26 -0.53 -30.97
CA THR A 202 30.70 -0.83 -31.12
C THR A 202 30.99 -1.58 -32.42
N SER A 203 30.06 -2.36 -32.96
CA SER A 203 30.23 -3.03 -34.27
C SER A 203 30.08 -2.08 -35.47
N LEU A 204 29.54 -0.87 -35.25
CA LEU A 204 29.28 0.15 -36.27
C LEU A 204 30.37 1.23 -36.35
N THR A 205 31.32 1.25 -35.40
CA THR A 205 32.46 2.18 -35.32
C THR A 205 33.75 1.46 -35.63
#